data_AF-A0A1Y4A999-F1
#
_entry.id   AF-A0A1Y4A999-F1
#
_cell.length_a   1.000
_cell.length_b   1.000
_cell.length_c   1.000
_cell.angle_alpha   90.00
_cell.angle_beta   90.00
_cell.angle_gamma   90.00
#
_symmetry.space_group_name_H-M   'P 1'
#
loop_
_entity.id
_entity.type
_entity.pdbx_description
1 polymer ?
#
loop_
_entity_poly.entity_id
_entity_poly.type
_entity_poly.pdbx_seq_one_letter_code
_entity_poly.pdbx_strand_id
1 'polypeptide(L)'
;MDNLSSIVAVCDDWGIGRAGDMVVANRADMRHFVRCTKGHTVIMGRKTLESFPGARPLKDRRNIVLTRDAAFVRDGIEVVHSVEEALALLAPDEEAWVIGGAEVYRQMLPLCSRAIVTKNHCIRPADAYFPDLDDDPSWRVAATDGGYTIAEGEGDAGITFDFVTYERAERKEDTVASAVIDAAIDLGAEVVERIVDAVF
;
A
#
# COMPACT_ATOMS: atom_id res chain seq x y z
N MET A 1 -10.48 5.94 0.73
CA MET A 1 -10.89 4.56 0.41
C MET A 1 -10.11 3.69 1.35
N ASP A 2 -10.78 3.06 2.30
CA ASP A 2 -10.09 2.47 3.45
C ASP A 2 -9.43 1.13 3.11
N ASN A 3 -9.83 0.52 2.00
CA ASN A 3 -9.40 -0.80 1.55
C ASN A 3 -8.32 -0.78 0.45
N LEU A 4 -7.75 0.40 0.16
CA LEU A 4 -6.60 0.54 -0.76
C LEU A 4 -5.31 0.62 0.04
N SER A 5 -4.46 -0.40 -0.08
CA SER A 5 -3.16 -0.47 0.58
C SER A 5 -2.02 -0.48 -0.44
N SER A 6 -0.83 0.01 -0.08
CA SER A 6 0.39 -0.29 -0.85
C SER A 6 1.22 -1.36 -0.15
N ILE A 7 1.97 -2.14 -0.92
CA ILE A 7 2.99 -3.06 -0.39
C ILE A 7 4.28 -2.91 -1.19
N VAL A 8 5.42 -2.82 -0.51
CA VAL A 8 6.72 -2.52 -1.11
C VAL A 8 7.87 -3.06 -0.26
N ALA A 9 9.00 -3.39 -0.90
CA ALA A 9 10.26 -3.67 -0.23
C ALA A 9 11.28 -2.58 -0.60
N VAL A 10 11.94 -1.99 0.40
CA VAL A 10 12.84 -0.84 0.26
C VAL A 10 14.21 -1.13 0.86
N CYS A 11 15.23 -0.44 0.36
CA CYS A 11 16.52 -0.21 1.04
C CYS A 11 16.43 0.96 2.04
N ASP A 12 17.49 1.20 2.82
CA ASP A 12 17.57 2.31 3.79
C ASP A 12 17.43 3.70 3.14
N ASP A 13 17.75 3.81 1.86
CA ASP A 13 17.61 5.01 1.05
C ASP A 13 16.30 5.04 0.23
N TRP A 14 15.33 4.19 0.60
CA TRP A 14 14.05 4.00 -0.09
C TRP A 14 14.14 3.51 -1.55
N GLY A 15 15.31 2.98 -1.95
CA GLY A 15 15.50 2.33 -3.24
C GLY A 15 14.70 1.02 -3.34
N ILE A 16 14.01 0.81 -4.46
CA ILE A 16 13.14 -0.37 -4.68
C ILE A 16 13.57 -1.25 -5.84
N GLY A 17 14.31 -0.70 -6.80
CA GLY A 17 14.64 -1.42 -8.02
C GLY A 17 15.74 -0.78 -8.83
N ARG A 18 16.35 -1.59 -9.68
CA ARG A 18 17.35 -1.16 -10.66
C ARG A 18 17.19 -1.95 -11.94
N ALA A 19 17.14 -1.26 -13.08
CA ALA A 19 17.08 -1.87 -14.42
C ALA A 19 15.92 -2.87 -14.60
N GLY A 20 14.83 -2.72 -13.85
CA GLY A 20 13.65 -3.61 -13.91
C GLY A 20 13.64 -4.72 -12.86
N ASP A 21 14.73 -4.93 -12.13
CA ASP A 21 14.83 -5.95 -11.09
C ASP A 21 14.73 -5.35 -9.68
N MET A 22 14.35 -6.18 -8.71
CA MET A 22 14.43 -5.82 -7.28
C MET A 22 15.89 -5.73 -6.84
N VAL A 23 16.21 -4.78 -5.95
CA VAL A 23 17.59 -4.57 -5.44
C VAL A 23 17.98 -5.50 -4.30
N VAL A 24 17.00 -6.16 -3.66
CA VAL A 24 17.23 -7.16 -2.60
C VAL A 24 16.38 -8.40 -2.89
N ALA A 25 17.03 -9.55 -2.99
CA ALA A 25 16.34 -10.85 -3.04
C ALA A 25 15.99 -11.28 -1.61
N ASN A 26 14.70 -11.37 -1.29
CA ASN A 26 14.24 -11.78 0.03
C ASN A 26 13.01 -12.70 -0.09
N ARG A 27 13.19 -14.01 0.13
CA ARG A 27 12.08 -14.97 0.04
C ARG A 27 11.07 -14.84 1.18
N ALA A 28 11.46 -14.34 2.35
CA ALA A 28 10.53 -14.08 3.44
C ALA A 28 9.57 -12.93 3.08
N ASP A 29 10.10 -11.87 2.47
CA ASP A 29 9.32 -10.79 1.87
C ASP A 29 8.37 -11.30 0.78
N MET A 30 8.86 -12.13 -0.15
CA MET A 30 8.00 -12.73 -1.18
C MET A 30 6.84 -13.55 -0.60
N ARG A 31 7.08 -14.31 0.47
CA ARG A 31 6.01 -15.02 1.18
C ARG A 31 5.03 -14.05 1.83
N HIS A 32 5.51 -12.95 2.40
CA HIS A 32 4.67 -11.92 2.99
C HIS A 32 3.80 -11.23 1.94
N PHE A 33 4.40 -10.79 0.82
CA PHE A 33 3.70 -10.24 -0.34
C PHE A 33 2.59 -11.16 -0.84
N VAL A 34 2.86 -12.47 -0.97
CA VAL A 34 1.83 -13.43 -1.39
C VAL A 34 0.71 -13.55 -0.34
N ARG A 35 1.04 -13.59 0.96
CA ARG A 35 0.02 -13.66 2.02
C ARG A 35 -0.90 -12.44 2.01
N CYS A 36 -0.37 -11.25 1.76
CA CYS A 36 -1.15 -10.01 1.73
C CYS A 36 -2.00 -9.88 0.46
N THR A 37 -1.47 -10.26 -0.70
CA THR A 37 -2.10 -9.90 -1.98
C THR A 37 -2.92 -11.02 -2.61
N LYS A 38 -2.73 -12.28 -2.23
CA LYS A 38 -3.42 -13.41 -2.86
C LYS A 38 -4.93 -13.34 -2.64
N GLY A 39 -5.71 -13.54 -3.70
CA GLY A 39 -7.17 -13.45 -3.67
C GLY A 39 -7.72 -12.03 -3.81
N HIS A 40 -6.85 -11.02 -3.84
CA HIS A 40 -7.21 -9.62 -3.91
C HIS A 40 -6.85 -9.00 -5.27
N THR A 41 -7.25 -7.74 -5.45
CA THR A 41 -6.86 -6.95 -6.62
C THR A 41 -5.48 -6.36 -6.43
N VAL A 42 -4.65 -6.43 -7.48
CA VAL A 42 -3.32 -5.82 -7.51
C VAL A 42 -3.25 -4.81 -8.65
N ILE A 43 -2.73 -3.63 -8.34
CA ILE A 43 -2.57 -2.51 -9.26
C ILE A 43 -1.08 -2.25 -9.44
N MET A 44 -0.63 -2.29 -10.69
CA MET A 44 0.78 -2.12 -11.03
C MET A 44 0.99 -1.34 -12.32
N GLY A 45 2.23 -0.90 -12.55
CA GLY A 45 2.63 -0.29 -13.82
C GLY A 45 3.06 -1.34 -14.84
N ARG A 46 2.95 -1.03 -16.13
CA ARG A 46 3.42 -1.90 -17.23
C ARG A 46 4.82 -2.47 -17.02
N LYS A 47 5.80 -1.62 -16.65
CA LYS A 47 7.19 -2.06 -16.45
C LYS A 47 7.35 -3.07 -15.30
N THR A 48 6.51 -2.98 -14.27
CA THR A 48 6.48 -3.93 -13.15
C THR A 48 5.91 -5.27 -13.60
N LEU A 49 4.84 -5.26 -14.40
CA LEU A 49 4.35 -6.50 -15.02
C LEU A 49 5.43 -7.15 -15.91
N GLU A 50 6.14 -6.34 -16.70
CA GLU A 50 7.17 -6.81 -17.62
C GLU A 50 8.39 -7.42 -16.92
N SER A 51 8.67 -7.04 -15.67
CA SER A 51 9.76 -7.64 -14.89
C SER A 51 9.39 -8.98 -14.24
N PHE A 52 8.11 -9.33 -14.18
CA PHE A 52 7.71 -10.64 -13.65
C PHE A 52 8.22 -11.77 -14.54
N PRO A 53 8.43 -12.98 -13.96
CA PRO A 53 8.86 -14.14 -14.74
C PRO A 53 7.97 -14.40 -15.96
N GLY A 54 8.53 -14.21 -17.16
CA GLY A 54 7.83 -14.35 -18.43
C GLY A 54 6.79 -13.26 -18.72
N ALA A 55 6.85 -12.12 -18.03
CA ALA A 55 5.89 -11.02 -18.09
C ALA A 55 4.44 -11.53 -17.93
N ARG A 56 4.26 -12.48 -17.02
CA ARG A 56 2.96 -13.10 -16.72
C ARG A 56 2.31 -12.41 -15.53
N PRO A 57 0.98 -12.20 -15.57
CA PRO A 57 0.27 -11.66 -14.43
C PRO A 57 0.37 -12.60 -13.24
N LEU A 58 0.16 -12.02 -12.07
CA LEU A 58 0.20 -12.70 -10.80
C LEU A 58 -1.00 -13.66 -10.69
N LYS A 59 -0.75 -14.96 -10.54
CA LYS A 59 -1.80 -15.97 -10.37
C LYS A 59 -2.65 -15.72 -9.12
N ASP A 60 -3.90 -16.16 -9.16
CA ASP A 60 -4.88 -16.07 -8.08
C ASP A 60 -5.13 -14.62 -7.59
N ARG A 61 -5.00 -13.65 -8.50
CA ARG A 61 -5.19 -12.21 -8.27
C ARG A 61 -5.87 -11.59 -9.48
N ARG A 62 -6.68 -10.55 -9.25
CA ARG A 62 -7.17 -9.67 -10.31
C ARG A 62 -6.07 -8.63 -10.59
N ASN A 63 -5.57 -8.58 -11.82
CA ASN A 63 -4.39 -7.78 -12.16
C ASN A 63 -4.81 -6.56 -12.97
N ILE A 64 -4.70 -5.36 -12.40
CA ILE A 64 -4.91 -4.08 -13.07
C ILE A 64 -3.56 -3.46 -13.42
N VAL A 65 -3.38 -3.04 -14.67
CA VAL A 65 -2.11 -2.52 -15.19
C VAL A 65 -2.29 -1.13 -15.75
N LEU A 66 -1.61 -0.16 -15.12
CA LEU A 66 -1.57 1.23 -15.56
C LEU A 66 -0.49 1.43 -16.64
N THR A 67 -0.89 1.98 -17.78
CA THR A 67 0.01 2.30 -18.89
C THR A 67 -0.49 3.46 -19.73
N ARG A 68 0.45 4.29 -20.23
CA ARG A 68 0.14 5.33 -21.22
C ARG A 68 0.06 4.80 -22.65
N ASP A 69 0.50 3.57 -22.87
CA ASP A 69 0.44 2.93 -24.18
C ASP A 69 -0.97 2.37 -24.43
N ALA A 70 -1.76 3.09 -25.22
CA ALA A 70 -3.14 2.71 -25.57
C ALA A 70 -3.22 1.44 -26.43
N ALA A 71 -2.11 0.99 -27.03
CA ALA A 71 -2.06 -0.25 -27.81
C ALA A 71 -1.60 -1.47 -26.98
N PHE A 72 -1.24 -1.26 -25.71
CA PHE A 72 -0.77 -2.34 -24.86
C PHE A 72 -1.89 -3.33 -24.52
N VAL A 73 -1.67 -4.60 -24.85
CA VAL A 73 -2.59 -5.69 -24.55
C VAL A 73 -1.81 -6.87 -23.97
N ARG A 74 -2.41 -7.54 -22.98
CA ARG A 74 -1.90 -8.78 -22.41
C ARG A 74 -3.06 -9.60 -21.87
N ASP A 75 -2.98 -10.91 -22.03
CA ASP A 75 -4.00 -11.82 -21.50
C ASP A 75 -3.94 -11.88 -19.96
N GLY A 76 -5.12 -11.94 -19.33
CA GLY A 76 -5.25 -12.11 -17.89
C GLY A 76 -4.99 -10.85 -17.06
N ILE A 77 -5.06 -9.66 -17.69
CA ILE A 77 -5.01 -8.36 -17.01
C ILE A 77 -6.15 -7.45 -17.47
N GLU A 78 -6.46 -6.44 -16.66
CA GLU A 78 -7.25 -5.27 -17.04
C GLU A 78 -6.29 -4.10 -17.26
N VAL A 79 -6.32 -3.50 -18.44
CA VAL A 79 -5.46 -2.35 -18.79
C VAL A 79 -6.24 -1.06 -18.53
N VAL A 80 -5.59 -0.12 -17.85
CA VAL A 80 -6.11 1.23 -17.58
C VAL A 80 -5.08 2.28 -17.96
N HIS A 81 -5.54 3.48 -18.27
CA HIS A 81 -4.72 4.58 -18.78
C HIS A 81 -4.63 5.78 -17.82
N SER A 82 -5.39 5.72 -16.73
CA SER A 82 -5.39 6.74 -15.68
C SER A 82 -5.61 6.12 -14.30
N VAL A 83 -5.28 6.86 -13.24
CA VAL A 83 -5.56 6.44 -11.85
C VAL A 83 -7.07 6.39 -11.63
N GLU A 84 -7.79 7.35 -12.21
CA GLU A 84 -9.24 7.45 -12.13
C GLU A 84 -9.92 6.22 -12.72
N GLU A 85 -9.45 5.72 -13.87
CA GLU A 85 -9.92 4.46 -14.45
C GLU A 85 -9.62 3.27 -13.53
N ALA A 86 -8.42 3.20 -12.94
CA ALA A 86 -8.05 2.14 -12.01
C ALA A 86 -9.01 2.10 -10.80
N LEU A 87 -9.33 3.27 -10.24
CA LEU A 87 -10.25 3.39 -9.10
C LEU A 87 -11.70 3.07 -9.48
N ALA A 88 -12.15 3.46 -10.68
CA ALA A 88 -13.49 3.19 -11.15
C ALA A 88 -13.78 1.68 -11.36
N LEU A 89 -12.73 0.86 -11.51
CA LEU A 89 -12.83 -0.59 -11.59
C LEU A 89 -12.98 -1.28 -10.22
N LEU A 90 -12.71 -0.59 -9.12
CA LEU A 90 -12.78 -1.14 -7.78
C LEU A 90 -14.19 -1.03 -7.23
N ALA A 91 -14.72 -2.13 -6.69
CA ALA A 91 -15.94 -2.08 -5.90
C ALA A 91 -15.70 -1.34 -4.56
N PRO A 92 -16.71 -0.70 -3.96
CA PRO A 92 -16.54 0.12 -2.74
C PRO A 92 -15.82 -0.59 -1.59
N ASP A 93 -16.10 -1.89 -1.39
CA ASP A 93 -15.54 -2.70 -0.31
C ASP A 93 -14.41 -3.64 -0.79
N GLU A 94 -13.95 -3.50 -2.04
CA GLU A 94 -12.90 -4.35 -2.61
C GLU A 94 -11.55 -4.05 -1.98
N GLU A 95 -10.86 -5.10 -1.50
CA GLU A 95 -9.49 -4.98 -1.03
C GLU A 95 -8.52 -4.98 -2.22
N ALA A 96 -7.75 -3.90 -2.33
CA ALA A 96 -6.84 -3.66 -3.44
C ALA A 96 -5.45 -3.24 -2.97
N TRP A 97 -4.44 -3.68 -3.73
CA TRP A 97 -3.03 -3.51 -3.39
C TRP A 97 -2.28 -2.81 -4.51
N VAL A 98 -1.70 -1.65 -4.22
CA VAL A 98 -0.72 -0.98 -5.09
C VAL A 98 0.63 -1.65 -4.90
N ILE A 99 1.13 -2.28 -5.95
CA ILE A 99 2.37 -3.10 -5.91
C ILE A 99 3.51 -2.51 -6.75
N GLY A 100 3.36 -1.25 -7.17
CA GLY A 100 4.40 -0.45 -7.82
C GLY A 100 4.33 -0.42 -9.34
N GLY A 101 5.36 0.06 -10.04
CA GLY A 101 6.62 0.60 -9.54
C GLY A 101 6.54 2.07 -9.15
N ALA A 102 7.71 2.74 -9.10
CA ALA A 102 7.88 4.10 -8.56
C ALA A 102 6.84 5.13 -9.05
N GLU A 103 6.51 5.17 -10.34
CA GLU A 103 5.52 6.11 -10.90
C GLU A 103 4.08 5.79 -10.42
N VAL A 104 3.73 4.52 -10.29
CA VAL A 104 2.41 4.11 -9.78
C VAL A 104 2.32 4.41 -8.29
N TYR A 105 3.38 4.12 -7.53
CA TYR A 105 3.45 4.50 -6.12
C TYR A 105 3.29 6.01 -5.95
N ARG A 106 4.02 6.85 -6.70
CA ARG A 106 3.87 8.32 -6.60
C ARG A 106 2.44 8.80 -6.83
N GLN A 107 1.72 8.20 -7.78
CA GLN A 107 0.36 8.64 -8.13
C GLN A 107 -0.71 8.08 -7.18
N MET A 108 -0.54 6.86 -6.70
CA MET A 108 -1.59 6.14 -5.96
C MET A 108 -1.36 6.08 -4.45
N LEU A 109 -0.12 6.21 -3.97
CA LEU A 109 0.18 6.24 -2.53
C LEU A 109 -0.64 7.31 -1.80
N PRO A 110 -0.85 8.55 -2.32
CA PRO A 110 -1.73 9.56 -1.70
C PRO A 110 -3.18 9.08 -1.43
N LEU A 111 -3.62 8.02 -2.11
CA LEU A 111 -4.97 7.47 -2.01
C LEU A 111 -5.05 6.26 -1.07
N CYS A 112 -3.90 5.67 -0.72
CA CYS A 112 -3.83 4.53 0.19
C CYS A 112 -4.10 4.95 1.64
N SER A 113 -4.80 4.09 2.38
CA SER A 113 -5.00 4.19 3.82
C SER A 113 -3.82 3.61 4.62
N ARG A 114 -3.15 2.60 4.05
CA ARG A 114 -2.09 1.82 4.67
C ARG A 114 -0.96 1.49 3.69
N ALA A 115 0.26 1.40 4.20
CA ALA A 115 1.41 0.90 3.46
C ALA A 115 2.13 -0.19 4.26
N ILE A 116 2.35 -1.36 3.64
CA ILE A 116 3.13 -2.46 4.19
C ILE A 116 4.53 -2.38 3.56
N VAL A 117 5.53 -2.08 4.36
CA VAL A 117 6.89 -1.79 3.91
C VAL A 117 7.85 -2.80 4.52
N THR A 118 8.49 -3.60 3.67
CA THR A 118 9.64 -4.40 4.09
C THR A 118 10.89 -3.52 4.01
N LYS A 119 11.47 -3.14 5.15
CA LYS A 119 12.70 -2.34 5.22
C LYS A 119 13.91 -3.27 5.28
N ASN A 120 14.65 -3.39 4.19
CA ASN A 120 15.89 -4.15 4.15
C ASN A 120 17.04 -3.21 4.52
N HIS A 121 17.72 -3.49 5.62
CA HIS A 121 18.75 -2.64 6.22
C HIS A 121 20.06 -2.71 5.44
N CYS A 122 20.05 -2.09 4.27
CA CYS A 122 21.18 -1.98 3.36
C CYS A 122 20.98 -0.81 2.39
N ILE A 123 22.06 -0.39 1.73
CA ILE A 123 22.02 0.53 0.59
C ILE A 123 22.53 -0.20 -0.65
N ARG A 124 21.78 -0.11 -1.75
CA ARG A 124 22.13 -0.69 -3.05
C ARG A 124 21.93 0.38 -4.13
N PRO A 125 22.69 0.35 -5.24
CA PRO A 125 22.38 1.21 -6.37
C PRO A 125 20.96 0.95 -6.86
N ALA A 126 20.15 1.99 -6.96
CA ALA A 126 18.77 1.95 -7.41
C ALA A 126 18.51 3.05 -8.46
N ASP A 127 17.55 2.83 -9.35
CA ASP A 127 17.03 3.84 -10.30
C ASP A 127 15.52 4.09 -10.13
N ALA A 128 14.89 3.34 -9.23
CA ALA A 128 13.51 3.49 -8.81
C ALA A 128 13.46 3.57 -7.29
N TYR A 129 12.68 4.53 -6.79
CA TYR A 129 12.54 4.83 -5.36
C TYR A 129 11.07 4.88 -4.98
N PHE A 130 10.76 4.43 -3.76
CA PHE A 130 9.46 4.66 -3.12
C PHE A 130 9.49 6.01 -2.38
N PRO A 131 8.37 6.75 -2.26
CA PRO A 131 8.33 7.95 -1.45
C PRO A 131 8.68 7.67 0.02
N ASP A 132 9.60 8.45 0.59
CA ASP A 132 10.02 8.29 1.98
C ASP A 132 8.86 8.59 2.94
N LEU A 133 8.39 7.56 3.66
CA LEU A 133 7.30 7.72 4.63
C LEU A 133 7.79 8.12 6.03
N ASP A 134 9.09 7.98 6.32
CA ASP A 134 9.66 8.45 7.58
C ASP A 134 9.73 9.98 7.59
N ASP A 135 9.93 10.58 6.41
CA ASP A 135 9.97 12.02 6.20
C ASP A 135 8.60 12.63 5.80
N ASP A 136 7.54 11.83 5.64
CA ASP A 136 6.19 12.30 5.30
C ASP A 136 5.27 12.36 6.54
N PRO A 137 4.93 13.56 7.04
CA PRO A 137 4.11 13.72 8.25
C PRO A 137 2.65 13.27 8.08
N SER A 138 2.21 12.95 6.86
CA SER A 138 0.89 12.36 6.60
C SER A 138 0.83 10.87 6.91
N TRP A 139 1.95 10.25 7.29
CA TRP A 139 2.06 8.85 7.68
C TRP A 139 2.61 8.71 9.10
N ARG A 140 2.24 7.61 9.74
CA ARG A 140 2.83 7.18 11.02
C ARG A 140 3.06 5.67 11.00
N VAL A 141 4.10 5.22 11.69
CA VAL A 141 4.30 3.79 11.95
C VAL A 141 3.21 3.32 12.90
N ALA A 142 2.42 2.34 12.47
CA ALA A 142 1.37 1.70 13.26
C ALA A 142 1.85 0.40 13.90
N ALA A 143 2.72 -0.36 13.22
CA ALA A 143 3.31 -1.58 13.75
C ALA A 143 4.68 -1.84 13.12
N THR A 144 5.56 -2.48 13.89
CA THR A 144 6.83 -3.02 13.43
C THR A 144 6.96 -4.45 13.90
N ASP A 145 7.18 -5.36 12.96
CA ASP A 145 7.55 -6.75 13.20
C ASP A 145 8.95 -6.96 12.61
N GLY A 146 9.97 -7.08 13.45
CA GLY A 146 11.35 -6.84 13.05
C GLY A 146 12.39 -7.72 13.73
N GLY A 147 13.65 -7.45 13.41
CA GLY A 147 14.81 -8.21 13.88
C GLY A 147 15.09 -9.47 13.06
N TYR A 148 14.54 -9.57 11.85
CA TYR A 148 14.79 -10.70 10.97
C TYR A 148 16.13 -10.58 10.28
N THR A 149 16.65 -11.71 9.83
CA THR A 149 17.82 -11.78 8.94
C THR A 149 17.49 -12.72 7.80
N ILE A 150 17.81 -12.33 6.57
CA ILE A 150 17.64 -13.21 5.41
C ILE A 150 18.54 -14.44 5.62
N ALA A 151 17.91 -15.61 5.69
CA ALA A 151 18.62 -16.85 5.95
C ALA A 151 19.40 -17.33 4.71
N GLU A 152 20.37 -18.22 4.94
CA GLU A 152 21.09 -18.91 3.86
C GLU A 152 20.13 -19.61 2.90
N GLY A 153 20.34 -19.42 1.59
CA GLY A 153 19.47 -19.95 0.54
C GLY A 153 18.13 -19.22 0.35
N GLU A 154 17.83 -18.19 1.15
CA GLU A 154 16.59 -17.42 1.08
C GLU A 154 16.73 -16.07 0.34
N GLY A 155 17.86 -15.83 -0.33
CA GLY A 155 18.14 -14.61 -1.09
C GLY A 155 19.48 -14.00 -0.73
N ASP A 156 19.51 -12.70 -0.50
CA ASP A 156 20.69 -11.95 -0.06
C ASP A 156 20.96 -12.18 1.44
N ALA A 157 21.48 -13.37 1.76
CA ALA A 157 21.70 -13.82 3.13
C ALA A 157 22.52 -12.83 3.96
N GLY A 158 22.15 -12.69 5.23
CA GLY A 158 22.81 -11.81 6.19
C GLY A 158 22.30 -10.37 6.23
N ILE A 159 21.48 -9.94 5.26
CA ILE A 159 20.79 -8.65 5.35
C ILE A 159 19.69 -8.75 6.41
N THR A 160 19.68 -7.80 7.36
CA THR A 160 18.59 -7.67 8.33
C THR A 160 17.42 -6.93 7.72
N PHE A 161 16.20 -7.23 8.15
CA PHE A 161 15.01 -6.54 7.66
C PHE A 161 13.87 -6.55 8.67
N ASP A 162 12.95 -5.61 8.51
CA ASP A 162 11.71 -5.50 9.29
C ASP A 162 10.50 -5.38 8.37
N PHE A 163 9.34 -5.90 8.80
CA PHE A 163 8.04 -5.58 8.25
C PHE A 163 7.44 -4.41 9.03
N VAL A 164 7.24 -3.29 8.37
CA VAL A 164 6.72 -2.05 8.97
C VAL A 164 5.38 -1.73 8.34
N THR A 165 4.36 -1.53 9.18
CA THR A 165 3.04 -1.07 8.75
C THR A 165 2.94 0.43 9.02
N TYR A 166 2.71 1.20 7.97
CA TYR A 166 2.39 2.63 8.05
C TYR A 166 0.89 2.82 7.83
N GLU A 167 0.30 3.76 8.56
CA GLU A 167 -1.08 4.21 8.37
C GLU A 167 -1.09 5.72 8.19
N ARG A 168 -2.16 6.23 7.57
CA ARG A 168 -2.41 7.67 7.53
C ARG A 168 -2.42 8.23 8.95
N ALA A 169 -1.63 9.29 9.17
CA ALA A 169 -1.81 10.12 10.35
C ALA A 169 -3.21 10.75 10.28
N GLU A 170 -3.94 10.75 11.39
CA GLU A 170 -5.28 11.36 11.44
C GLU A 170 -5.23 12.78 10.87
N ARG A 171 -6.11 13.09 9.91
CA ARG A 171 -6.21 14.46 9.41
C ARG A 171 -6.78 15.31 10.54
N LYS A 172 -6.15 16.45 10.85
CA LYS A 172 -6.68 17.41 11.85
C LYS A 172 -8.16 17.77 11.60
N GLU A 173 -8.62 17.77 10.36
CA GLU A 173 -10.01 18.02 9.98
C GLU A 173 -10.96 16.87 10.37
N ASP A 174 -10.51 15.62 10.31
CA ASP A 174 -11.31 14.46 10.73
C ASP A 174 -11.45 14.41 12.25
N THR A 175 -10.40 14.79 12.99
CA THR A 175 -10.47 14.92 14.46
C THR A 175 -11.49 15.98 14.88
N VAL A 176 -11.52 17.13 14.20
CA VAL A 176 -12.48 18.20 14.49
C VAL A 176 -13.90 17.77 14.12
N ALA A 177 -14.10 17.15 12.96
CA ALA A 177 -15.41 16.65 12.55
C ALA A 177 -15.94 15.57 13.51
N SER A 178 -15.09 14.61 13.91
CA SER A 178 -15.45 13.58 14.89
C SER A 178 -15.83 14.20 16.24
N ALA A 179 -15.00 15.13 16.75
CA ALA A 179 -15.28 15.80 18.01
C ALA A 179 -16.58 16.63 18.00
N VAL A 180 -16.91 17.25 16.85
CA VAL A 180 -18.18 17.99 16.68
C VAL A 180 -19.38 17.03 16.68
N ILE A 181 -19.24 15.86 16.04
CA ILE A 181 -20.31 14.84 16.03
C ILE A 181 -20.53 14.29 17.43
N ASP A 182 -19.46 13.93 18.14
CA ASP A 182 -19.55 13.40 19.51
C ASP A 182 -20.20 14.42 20.46
N ALA A 183 -19.80 15.70 20.38
CA ALA A 183 -20.41 16.77 21.17
C ALA A 183 -21.91 16.98 20.85
N ALA A 184 -22.31 16.81 19.59
CA ALA A 184 -23.72 16.93 19.19
C ALA A 184 -24.56 15.75 19.71
N ILE A 185 -24.00 14.55 19.76
CA ILE A 185 -24.65 13.36 20.32
C ILE A 185 -24.84 13.51 21.83
N ASP A 186 -23.79 13.94 22.55
CA ASP A 186 -23.86 14.16 24.00
C ASP A 186 -24.91 15.23 24.36
N LEU A 187 -24.93 16.35 23.63
CA LEU A 187 -25.94 17.39 23.85
C LEU A 187 -27.36 16.87 23.57
N GLY A 188 -27.53 16.05 22.53
CA GLY A 188 -28.79 15.40 22.24
C GLY A 188 -29.25 14.47 23.37
N ALA A 189 -28.33 13.70 23.94
CA ALA A 189 -28.61 12.81 25.07
C ALA A 189 -29.05 13.57 26.33
N GLU A 190 -28.34 14.64 26.71
CA GLU A 190 -28.71 15.50 27.84
C GLU A 190 -30.09 16.15 27.67
N VAL A 191 -30.42 16.59 26.46
CA VAL A 191 -31.74 17.18 26.16
C VAL A 191 -32.84 16.14 26.31
N VAL A 192 -32.62 14.91 25.84
CA VAL A 192 -33.59 13.81 25.98
C VAL A 192 -33.79 13.45 27.46
N GLU A 193 -32.72 13.33 28.24
CA GLU A 193 -32.80 13.03 29.67
C GLU A 193 -33.60 14.09 30.44
N ARG A 194 -33.34 15.37 30.17
CA ARG A 194 -34.10 16.48 30.77
C ARG A 194 -35.57 16.51 30.37
N ILE A 195 -35.91 16.08 29.15
CA ILE A 195 -37.32 15.99 28.72
C ILE A 195 -38.00 14.82 29.44
N VAL A 196 -37.32 13.69 29.59
CA VAL A 196 -37.86 12.53 30.33
C VAL A 196 -38.12 12.90 31.78
N ASP A 197 -37.16 13.55 32.46
CA ASP A 197 -37.32 14.01 33.86
C ASP A 197 -38.42 15.07 34.05
N ALA A 198 -38.79 15.80 33.01
CA ALA A 198 -39.84 16.82 33.07
C ALA A 198 -41.24 16.27 32.80
N VAL A 199 -41.36 15.07 32.24
CA VAL A 199 -42.63 14.47 31.79
C VAL A 199 -43.10 13.31 32.70
N PHE A 200 -42.19 12.71 33.47
CA PHE A 200 -42.48 11.63 34.43
C PHE A 200 -42.25 12.08 35.88
#